data_AF-A0A353VYR0-F1
#
_entry.id   AF-A0A353VYR0-F1
#
_cell.length_a   1.000
_cell.length_b   1.000
_cell.length_c   1.000
_cell.angle_alpha   90.00
_cell.angle_beta   90.00
_cell.angle_gamma   90.00
#
_symmetry.space_group_name_H-M   'P 1'
#
loop_
_entity.id
_entity.type
_entity.pdbx_description
1 polymer ?
#
loop_
_entity_poly.entity_id
_entity_poly.type
_entity_poly.pdbx_seq_one_letter_code
_entity_poly.pdbx_strand_id
1 'polypeptide(L)'
;NDCCYLFLSATHSSLDDVAYGQITMHEMVHIFQMSNWADLATSQTVEENIAGRIIDGSSERYNHNNLRPFWMEGVAVYFGYLYWSRAINNNNEFKDYMVLDLLSTWAWGGDQSSKDKYLNDGVKLYDITFGGDYGLAYDIGAWFVAYLVHNHGEDQIWEYYYNAQSGIYFEQNFLQTFGKDYRVYVDEFEDFLRNSD
;
A
#
# COMPACT_ATOMS: atom_id res chain seq x y z
N ASN A 1 16.33 -26.97 2.57
CA ASN A 1 15.42 -27.31 3.69
C ASN A 1 15.26 -26.05 4.50
N ASP A 2 14.46 -25.12 3.99
CA ASP A 2 14.12 -23.88 4.69
C ASP A 2 12.60 -23.84 4.76
N CYS A 3 12.00 -24.76 5.55
CA CYS A 3 10.66 -24.46 6.04
C CYS A 3 10.89 -23.59 7.25
N CYS A 4 10.30 -22.40 7.17
CA CYS A 4 9.30 -21.96 8.12
C CYS A 4 9.55 -20.47 8.39
N TYR A 5 8.73 -19.65 7.72
CA TYR A 5 8.65 -18.21 7.97
C TYR A 5 7.90 -18.01 9.29
N LEU A 6 8.63 -17.58 10.32
CA LEU A 6 8.04 -17.21 11.60
C LEU A 6 7.36 -15.84 11.45
N PHE A 7 6.04 -15.81 11.60
CA PHE A 7 5.31 -14.55 11.72
C PHE A 7 5.49 -13.99 13.13
N LEU A 8 6.10 -12.82 13.24
CA LEU A 8 6.16 -12.03 14.46
C LEU A 8 5.41 -10.73 14.22
N SER A 9 4.18 -10.64 14.71
CA SER A 9 3.49 -9.35 14.85
C SER A 9 4.06 -8.64 16.07
N ALA A 10 4.91 -7.63 15.85
CA ALA A 10 5.38 -6.74 16.88
C ALA A 10 4.76 -5.36 16.65
N THR A 11 3.91 -4.90 17.56
CA THR A 11 3.33 -3.57 17.51
C THR A 11 4.22 -2.57 18.26
N HIS A 12 4.37 -1.37 17.71
CA HIS A 12 4.89 -0.19 18.45
C HIS A 12 3.77 0.61 19.14
N SER A 13 2.52 0.12 19.05
CA SER A 13 1.31 0.75 19.61
C SER A 13 0.87 0.11 20.93
N SER A 14 0.11 0.89 21.71
CA SER A 14 -0.50 0.45 22.97
C SER A 14 -1.35 -0.81 22.78
N LEU A 15 -1.23 -1.72 23.74
CA LEU A 15 -1.85 -3.05 23.85
C LEU A 15 -3.40 -3.05 23.81
N ASP A 16 -4.02 -2.66 22.71
CA ASP A 16 -5.46 -2.91 22.44
C ASP A 16 -5.59 -4.01 21.37
N ASP A 17 -6.47 -4.97 21.61
CA ASP A 17 -6.77 -6.12 20.73
C ASP A 17 -7.15 -5.66 19.31
N VAL A 18 -7.79 -4.48 19.19
CA VAL A 18 -8.18 -3.90 17.90
C VAL A 18 -6.98 -3.52 17.05
N ALA A 19 -5.99 -2.84 17.65
CA ALA A 19 -4.76 -2.47 16.95
C ALA A 19 -3.95 -3.72 16.54
N TYR A 20 -3.93 -4.76 17.39
CA TYR A 20 -3.32 -6.05 17.06
C TYR A 20 -4.02 -6.74 15.90
N GLY A 21 -5.35 -6.74 15.86
CA GLY A 21 -6.14 -7.35 14.81
C GLY A 21 -5.88 -6.73 13.44
N GLN A 22 -5.91 -5.40 13.37
CA GLN A 22 -5.64 -4.66 12.14
C GLN A 22 -4.22 -4.86 11.63
N ILE A 23 -3.22 -4.73 12.51
CA ILE A 23 -1.80 -4.93 12.16
C ILE A 23 -1.57 -6.36 11.71
N THR A 24 -2.17 -7.34 12.39
CA THR A 24 -2.07 -8.74 11.96
C THR A 24 -2.60 -8.93 10.55
N MET A 25 -3.76 -8.37 10.22
CA MET A 25 -4.32 -8.46 8.87
C MET A 25 -3.46 -7.73 7.84
N HIS A 26 -2.92 -6.54 8.18
CA HIS A 26 -1.98 -5.80 7.33
C HIS A 26 -0.75 -6.64 6.97
N GLU A 27 -0.08 -7.22 7.98
CA GLU A 27 1.11 -8.04 7.76
C GLU A 27 0.79 -9.37 7.04
N MET A 28 -0.40 -9.94 7.23
CA MET A 28 -0.87 -11.09 6.45
C MET A 28 -1.05 -10.75 4.98
N VAL A 29 -1.45 -9.52 4.64
CA VAL A 29 -1.49 -9.05 3.25
C VAL A 29 -0.06 -9.02 2.69
N HIS A 30 0.93 -8.53 3.42
CA HIS A 30 2.33 -8.58 2.97
C HIS A 30 2.83 -10.00 2.72
N ILE A 31 2.49 -10.97 3.57
CA ILE A 31 2.80 -12.38 3.32
C ILE A 31 2.18 -12.85 2.00
N PHE A 32 0.89 -12.54 1.77
CA PHE A 32 0.23 -12.89 0.52
C PHE A 32 0.93 -12.25 -0.69
N GLN A 33 1.19 -10.95 -0.63
CA GLN A 33 1.90 -10.21 -1.69
C GLN A 33 3.24 -10.91 -2.01
N MET A 34 4.12 -11.07 -1.02
CA MET A 34 5.45 -11.67 -1.20
C MET A 34 5.39 -13.14 -1.65
N SER A 35 4.40 -13.91 -1.20
CA SER A 35 4.25 -15.31 -1.60
C SER A 35 4.07 -15.50 -3.11
N ASN A 36 3.62 -14.47 -3.83
CA ASN A 36 3.44 -14.52 -5.28
C ASN A 36 4.75 -14.33 -6.07
N TRP A 37 5.87 -13.96 -5.44
CA TRP A 37 7.15 -13.80 -6.14
C TRP A 37 8.37 -14.24 -5.34
N ALA A 38 8.17 -14.86 -4.17
CA ALA A 38 9.27 -15.26 -3.27
C ALA A 38 10.34 -16.10 -3.97
N ASP A 39 9.93 -17.02 -4.85
CA ASP A 39 10.85 -17.89 -5.60
C ASP A 39 11.57 -17.18 -6.78
N LEU A 40 11.16 -15.97 -7.12
CA LEU A 40 11.66 -15.19 -8.27
C LEU A 40 12.64 -14.09 -7.86
N ALA A 41 12.69 -13.75 -6.57
CA ALA A 41 13.56 -12.73 -5.98
C ALA A 41 15.04 -13.16 -5.97
N THR A 42 15.66 -13.21 -7.15
CA THR A 42 17.08 -13.60 -7.32
C THR A 42 18.07 -12.56 -6.77
N SER A 43 17.59 -11.35 -6.48
CA SER A 43 18.31 -10.29 -5.78
C SER A 43 17.31 -9.30 -5.18
N GLN A 44 17.76 -8.51 -4.20
CA GLN A 44 16.93 -7.48 -3.59
C GLN A 44 16.41 -6.47 -4.63
N THR A 45 17.23 -6.03 -5.59
CA THR A 45 16.76 -5.14 -6.66
C THR A 45 15.63 -5.76 -7.48
N VAL A 46 15.72 -7.06 -7.81
CA VAL A 46 14.64 -7.75 -8.54
C VAL A 46 13.37 -7.82 -7.69
N GLU A 47 13.50 -8.16 -6.41
CA GLU A 47 12.39 -8.17 -5.47
C GLU A 47 11.68 -6.80 -5.40
N GLU A 48 12.43 -5.72 -5.26
CA GLU A 48 11.87 -4.37 -5.15
C GLU A 48 11.23 -3.87 -6.46
N ASN A 49 11.68 -4.34 -7.62
CA ASN A 49 11.05 -4.04 -8.91
C ASN A 49 9.73 -4.79 -9.10
N ILE A 50 9.64 -6.05 -8.65
CA ILE A 50 8.38 -6.82 -8.68
C ILE A 50 7.40 -6.24 -7.66
N ALA A 51 7.87 -5.93 -6.44
CA ALA A 51 7.07 -5.33 -5.38
C ALA A 51 6.61 -3.90 -5.69
N GLY A 52 7.20 -3.22 -6.69
CA GLY A 52 6.85 -1.85 -7.05
C GLY A 52 7.36 -0.78 -6.10
N ARG A 53 8.42 -1.10 -5.35
CA ARG A 53 9.12 -0.13 -4.51
C ARG A 53 10.28 0.55 -5.25
N ILE A 54 10.72 -0.05 -6.36
CA ILE A 54 11.50 0.57 -7.45
C ILE A 54 10.59 0.66 -8.68
N ILE A 55 10.35 1.88 -9.19
CA ILE A 55 9.37 2.15 -10.26
C ILE A 55 9.94 2.88 -11.46
N ASP A 56 11.21 3.26 -11.44
CA ASP A 56 11.90 3.97 -12.53
C ASP A 56 12.94 3.10 -13.25
N GLY A 57 12.99 1.81 -12.92
CA GLY A 57 14.02 0.90 -13.39
C GLY A 57 15.43 1.33 -12.98
N SER A 58 15.57 2.22 -11.99
CA SER A 58 16.87 2.66 -11.53
C SER A 58 17.66 1.46 -11.01
N SER A 59 18.88 1.34 -11.51
CA SER A 59 19.86 0.41 -10.98
C SER A 59 20.48 0.92 -9.67
N GLU A 60 19.81 1.84 -8.96
CA GLU A 60 20.32 2.33 -7.69
C GLU A 60 20.49 1.15 -6.75
N ARG A 61 21.68 1.11 -6.12
CA ARG A 61 21.97 0.12 -5.10
C ARG A 61 20.91 0.26 -4.02
N TYR A 62 20.30 -0.87 -3.63
CA TYR A 62 19.28 -0.89 -2.58
C TYR A 62 19.61 0.07 -1.44
N ASN A 63 18.71 1.02 -1.23
CA ASN A 63 18.68 1.91 -0.10
C ASN A 63 17.22 2.00 0.32
N HIS A 64 16.90 1.43 1.49
CA HIS A 64 15.54 1.39 2.02
C HIS A 64 14.88 2.78 2.01
N ASN A 65 15.63 3.84 2.35
CA ASN A 65 15.11 5.20 2.42
C ASN A 65 14.70 5.78 1.05
N ASN A 66 15.15 5.19 -0.06
CA ASN A 66 14.80 5.61 -1.43
C ASN A 66 13.63 4.81 -2.00
N LEU A 67 13.22 3.72 -1.32
CA LEU A 67 12.11 2.88 -1.76
C LEU A 67 10.76 3.59 -1.53
N ARG A 68 9.81 3.34 -2.42
CA ARG A 68 8.51 4.01 -2.46
C ARG A 68 7.42 3.09 -1.89
N PRO A 69 6.82 3.39 -0.72
CA PRO A 69 5.96 2.44 -0.02
C PRO A 69 4.55 2.31 -0.62
N PHE A 70 4.09 3.33 -1.37
CA PHE A 70 2.67 3.60 -1.62
C PHE A 70 1.85 2.40 -2.10
N TRP A 71 2.41 1.55 -2.96
CA TRP A 71 1.69 0.41 -3.52
C TRP A 71 1.55 -0.72 -2.50
N MET A 72 2.68 -1.25 -2.01
CA MET A 72 2.70 -2.39 -1.11
C MET A 72 1.99 -2.09 0.22
N GLU A 73 2.32 -0.94 0.80
CA GLU A 73 1.77 -0.49 2.08
C GLU A 73 0.31 -0.05 1.92
N GLY A 74 -0.02 0.67 0.84
CA GLY A 74 -1.40 1.09 0.57
C GLY A 74 -2.35 -0.10 0.41
N VAL A 75 -1.93 -1.14 -0.32
CA VAL A 75 -2.71 -2.39 -0.44
C VAL A 75 -2.85 -3.06 0.92
N ALA A 76 -1.76 -3.15 1.70
CA ALA A 76 -1.78 -3.78 3.01
C ALA A 76 -2.65 -3.04 4.03
N VAL A 77 -2.65 -1.71 4.05
CA VAL A 77 -3.55 -0.89 4.88
C VAL A 77 -5.00 -1.10 4.48
N TYR A 78 -5.33 -0.93 3.18
CA TYR A 78 -6.69 -1.07 2.69
C TYR A 78 -7.29 -2.45 3.02
N PHE A 79 -6.59 -3.52 2.65
CA PHE A 79 -7.08 -4.88 2.89
C PHE A 79 -6.94 -5.30 4.34
N GLY A 80 -5.96 -4.78 5.08
CA GLY A 80 -5.84 -4.99 6.52
C GLY A 80 -7.10 -4.51 7.26
N TYR A 81 -7.52 -3.27 7.01
CA TYR A 81 -8.75 -2.73 7.57
C TYR A 81 -10.00 -3.47 7.09
N LEU A 82 -10.09 -3.80 5.80
CA LEU A 82 -11.24 -4.50 5.23
C LEU A 82 -11.41 -5.89 5.83
N TYR A 83 -10.35 -6.69 5.88
CA TYR A 83 -10.41 -8.06 6.38
C TYR A 83 -10.57 -8.12 7.89
N TRP A 84 -9.96 -7.20 8.64
CA TRP A 84 -10.23 -7.08 10.07
C TRP A 84 -11.72 -6.79 10.33
N SER A 85 -12.27 -5.77 9.66
CA SER A 85 -13.68 -5.37 9.80
C SER A 85 -14.64 -6.52 9.46
N ARG A 86 -14.32 -7.31 8.42
CA ARG A 86 -15.06 -8.53 8.07
C ARG A 86 -14.93 -9.61 9.15
N ALA A 87 -13.73 -9.83 9.69
CA ALA A 87 -13.47 -10.88 10.68
C ALA A 87 -14.25 -10.67 11.99
N ILE A 88 -14.43 -9.42 12.41
CA ILE A 88 -15.22 -9.07 13.59
C ILE A 88 -16.70 -8.78 13.27
N ASN A 89 -17.11 -8.90 12.01
CA ASN A 89 -18.45 -8.60 11.53
C ASN A 89 -18.92 -7.16 11.84
N ASN A 90 -18.00 -6.18 11.73
CA ASN A 90 -18.27 -4.75 11.87
C ASN A 90 -17.79 -3.99 10.64
N ASN A 91 -18.57 -4.00 9.56
CA ASN A 91 -18.17 -3.36 8.29
C ASN A 91 -18.08 -1.82 8.38
N ASN A 92 -18.64 -1.19 9.41
CA ASN A 92 -18.52 0.26 9.58
C ASN A 92 -17.10 0.66 9.99
N GLU A 93 -16.41 -0.19 10.76
CA GLU A 93 -15.03 0.06 11.18
C GLU A 93 -14.09 0.30 9.99
N PHE A 94 -14.26 -0.44 8.89
CA PHE A 94 -13.45 -0.24 7.69
C PHE A 94 -13.48 1.21 7.21
N LYS A 95 -14.69 1.78 7.09
CA LYS A 95 -14.86 3.17 6.66
C LYS A 95 -14.29 4.13 7.71
N ASP A 96 -14.54 3.88 8.98
CA ASP A 96 -14.10 4.75 10.07
C ASP A 96 -12.57 4.84 10.11
N TYR A 97 -11.85 3.72 9.93
CA TYR A 97 -10.39 3.71 9.88
C TYR A 97 -9.84 4.40 8.63
N MET A 98 -10.39 4.11 7.45
CA MET A 98 -9.98 4.77 6.21
C MET A 98 -10.15 6.30 6.33
N VAL A 99 -11.26 6.78 6.89
CA VAL A 99 -11.53 8.21 7.08
C VAL A 99 -10.64 8.80 8.17
N LEU A 100 -10.41 8.06 9.26
CA LEU A 100 -9.54 8.50 10.35
C LEU A 100 -8.13 8.78 9.83
N ASP A 101 -7.53 7.86 9.09
CA ASP A 101 -6.17 8.04 8.56
C ASP A 101 -6.08 9.19 7.56
N LEU A 102 -7.13 9.41 6.77
CA LEU A 102 -7.16 10.50 5.79
C LEU A 102 -7.28 11.89 6.43
N LEU A 103 -8.13 12.01 7.45
CA LEU A 103 -8.59 13.30 8.00
C LEU A 103 -8.01 13.64 9.36
N SER A 104 -7.39 12.68 10.05
CA SER A 104 -6.75 12.93 11.35
C SER A 104 -5.50 13.78 11.18
N THR A 105 -5.37 14.79 12.02
CA THR A 105 -4.12 15.56 12.18
C THR A 105 -3.12 14.85 13.07
N TRP A 106 -3.57 13.84 13.84
CA TRP A 106 -2.71 13.09 14.76
C TRP A 106 -1.92 11.98 14.08
N ALA A 107 -2.38 11.51 12.92
CA ALA A 107 -1.66 10.55 12.12
C ALA A 107 -0.28 11.14 11.79
N TRP A 108 0.78 10.45 12.23
CA TRP A 108 2.18 10.84 11.98
C TRP A 108 2.64 12.17 12.62
N GLY A 109 1.87 12.71 13.57
CA GLY A 109 2.31 13.80 14.47
C GLY A 109 2.37 15.21 13.83
N GLY A 110 1.51 15.49 12.84
CA GLY A 110 1.47 16.76 12.12
C GLY A 110 0.42 17.77 12.60
N ASP A 111 0.43 18.96 12.00
CA ASP A 111 -0.59 20.01 12.19
C ASP A 111 -1.71 19.96 11.12
N GLN A 112 -1.63 19.01 10.20
CA GLN A 112 -2.50 18.88 9.02
C GLN A 112 -2.97 17.43 8.86
N SER A 113 -4.14 17.24 8.25
CA SER A 113 -4.58 15.89 7.85
C SER A 113 -3.68 15.33 6.76
N SER A 114 -3.63 14.01 6.59
CA SER A 114 -2.88 13.38 5.50
C SER A 114 -3.35 13.86 4.13
N LYS A 115 -4.66 14.06 3.93
CA LYS A 115 -5.23 14.68 2.71
C LYS A 115 -4.66 16.08 2.47
N ASP A 116 -4.77 16.96 3.46
CA ASP A 116 -4.34 18.35 3.30
C ASP A 116 -2.85 18.45 3.08
N LYS A 117 -2.04 17.71 3.86
CA LYS A 117 -0.59 17.71 3.71
C LYS A 117 -0.19 17.22 2.32
N TYR A 118 -0.73 16.08 1.87
CA TYR A 118 -0.45 15.54 0.53
C TYR A 118 -0.80 16.54 -0.59
N LEU A 119 -1.99 17.12 -0.54
CA LEU A 119 -2.46 18.07 -1.56
C LEU A 119 -1.70 19.40 -1.55
N ASN A 120 -1.19 19.84 -0.39
CA ASN A 120 -0.42 21.08 -0.21
C ASN A 120 1.05 20.91 -0.58
N ASP A 121 1.68 19.80 -0.21
CA ASP A 121 3.07 19.51 -0.55
C ASP A 121 3.24 19.32 -2.06
N GLY A 122 2.19 18.83 -2.75
CA GLY A 122 2.15 18.68 -4.20
C GLY A 122 3.12 17.62 -4.73
N VAL A 123 3.67 16.79 -3.85
CA VAL A 123 4.50 15.64 -4.19
C VAL A 123 3.60 14.53 -4.75
N LYS A 124 4.01 13.91 -5.85
CA LYS A 124 3.28 12.77 -6.41
C LYS A 124 3.35 11.58 -5.47
N LEU A 125 2.24 10.84 -5.31
CA LEU A 125 2.15 9.68 -4.42
C LEU A 125 3.31 8.71 -4.61
N TYR A 126 3.65 8.44 -5.87
CA TYR A 126 4.71 7.52 -6.22
C TYR A 126 6.11 8.07 -5.96
N ASP A 127 6.29 9.36 -5.67
CA ASP A 127 7.56 10.02 -5.32
C ASP A 127 7.83 10.07 -3.80
N ILE A 128 6.89 9.65 -2.97
CA ILE A 128 7.08 9.57 -1.52
C ILE A 128 7.91 8.32 -1.19
N THR A 129 9.02 8.51 -0.46
CA THR A 129 9.93 7.42 -0.06
C THR A 129 9.89 7.15 1.44
N PHE A 130 10.43 6.00 1.87
CA PHE A 130 10.60 5.71 3.31
C PHE A 130 11.46 6.73 4.06
N GLY A 131 12.37 7.43 3.37
CA GLY A 131 13.18 8.49 3.95
C GLY A 131 12.47 9.84 4.10
N GLY A 132 11.28 9.98 3.52
CA GLY A 132 10.45 11.18 3.57
C GLY A 132 9.23 11.03 4.48
N ASP A 133 8.13 11.69 4.11
CA ASP A 133 6.84 11.59 4.79
C ASP A 133 6.13 10.26 4.47
N TYR A 134 6.79 9.14 4.80
CA TYR A 134 6.32 7.80 4.42
C TYR A 134 4.92 7.48 4.93
N GLY A 135 4.50 8.03 6.08
CA GLY A 135 3.14 7.89 6.58
C GLY A 135 2.07 8.35 5.59
N LEU A 136 2.35 9.39 4.79
CA LEU A 136 1.46 9.81 3.71
C LEU A 136 1.35 8.73 2.63
N ALA A 137 2.43 8.01 2.33
CA ALA A 137 2.37 6.93 1.34
C ALA A 137 1.47 5.77 1.80
N TYR A 138 1.35 5.54 3.12
CA TYR A 138 0.43 4.55 3.69
C TYR A 138 -1.01 5.04 3.56
N ASP A 139 -1.32 6.21 4.13
CA ASP A 139 -2.68 6.73 4.21
C ASP A 139 -3.24 7.03 2.81
N ILE A 140 -2.49 7.79 2.00
CA ILE A 140 -2.90 8.15 0.64
C ILE A 140 -2.81 6.94 -0.28
N GLY A 141 -1.84 6.04 -0.08
CA GLY A 141 -1.75 4.77 -0.81
C GLY A 141 -2.99 3.90 -0.61
N ALA A 142 -3.50 3.80 0.62
CA ALA A 142 -4.72 3.04 0.92
C ALA A 142 -5.94 3.63 0.21
N TRP A 143 -6.06 4.97 0.17
CA TRP A 143 -7.13 5.64 -0.57
C TRP A 143 -6.99 5.52 -2.09
N PHE A 144 -5.76 5.50 -2.60
CA PHE A 144 -5.50 5.18 -4.00
C PHE A 144 -5.94 3.76 -4.35
N VAL A 145 -5.68 2.78 -3.47
CA VAL A 145 -6.17 1.40 -3.64
C VAL A 145 -7.70 1.36 -3.55
N ALA A 146 -8.32 2.10 -2.64
CA ALA A 146 -9.78 2.22 -2.57
C ALA A 146 -10.38 2.77 -3.88
N TYR A 147 -9.72 3.75 -4.50
CA TYR A 147 -10.09 4.30 -5.80
C TYR A 147 -9.97 3.25 -6.93
N LEU A 148 -8.91 2.44 -6.94
CA LEU A 148 -8.77 1.34 -7.90
C LEU A 148 -9.84 0.27 -7.69
N VAL A 149 -10.11 -0.13 -6.44
CA VAL A 149 -11.16 -1.11 -6.11
C VAL A 149 -12.55 -0.59 -6.48
N HIS A 150 -12.82 0.70 -6.31
CA HIS A 150 -14.07 1.31 -6.78
C HIS A 150 -14.27 1.17 -8.29
N ASN A 151 -13.18 1.32 -9.07
CA ASN A 151 -13.24 1.28 -10.53
C ASN A 151 -13.18 -0.12 -11.13
N HIS A 152 -12.47 -1.05 -10.48
CA HIS A 152 -12.15 -2.37 -11.05
C HIS A 152 -12.60 -3.56 -10.20
N GLY A 153 -12.97 -3.35 -8.94
CA GLY A 153 -13.29 -4.39 -7.97
C GLY A 153 -12.06 -4.94 -7.23
N GLU A 154 -12.30 -5.64 -6.12
CA GLU A 154 -11.25 -6.26 -5.28
C GLU A 154 -10.47 -7.32 -6.06
N ASP A 155 -11.14 -8.11 -6.90
CA ASP A 155 -10.54 -9.22 -7.66
C ASP A 155 -9.41 -8.77 -8.58
N GLN A 156 -9.49 -7.53 -9.10
CA GLN A 156 -8.46 -6.98 -9.97
C GLN A 156 -7.13 -6.75 -9.22
N ILE A 157 -7.20 -6.46 -7.91
CA ILE A 157 -5.98 -6.37 -7.09
C ILE A 157 -5.35 -7.75 -6.93
N TRP A 158 -6.14 -8.82 -6.80
CA TRP A 158 -5.60 -10.18 -6.72
C TRP A 158 -4.99 -10.64 -8.02
N GLU A 159 -5.61 -10.30 -9.15
CA GLU A 159 -5.04 -10.57 -10.48
C GLU A 159 -3.67 -9.92 -10.65
N TYR A 160 -3.47 -8.68 -10.14
CA TYR A 160 -2.13 -8.04 -10.12
C TYR A 160 -1.09 -8.94 -9.43
N TYR A 161 -1.43 -9.49 -8.26
CA TYR A 161 -0.50 -10.33 -7.49
C TYR A 161 -0.30 -11.70 -8.15
N TYR A 162 -1.32 -12.30 -8.74
CA TYR A 162 -1.15 -13.54 -9.50
C TYR A 162 -0.26 -13.35 -10.72
N ASN A 163 -0.39 -12.22 -11.43
CA ASN A 163 0.50 -11.89 -12.55
C ASN A 163 1.95 -11.75 -12.11
N ALA A 164 2.22 -11.26 -10.89
CA ALA A 164 3.57 -11.15 -10.35
C ALA A 164 4.33 -12.50 -10.27
N GLN A 165 3.62 -13.63 -10.28
CA GLN A 165 4.21 -14.98 -10.35
C GLN A 165 4.98 -15.25 -11.66
N SER A 166 4.83 -14.39 -12.67
CA SER A 166 5.66 -14.45 -13.88
C SER A 166 6.99 -13.70 -13.75
N GLY A 167 7.22 -13.00 -12.64
CA GLY A 167 8.37 -12.10 -12.44
C GLY A 167 8.25 -10.77 -13.20
N ILE A 168 7.04 -10.42 -13.64
CA ILE A 168 6.74 -9.14 -14.28
C ILE A 168 6.96 -7.99 -13.28
N TYR A 169 7.57 -6.91 -13.76
CA TYR A 169 7.84 -5.73 -12.92
C TYR A 169 6.61 -4.85 -12.79
N PHE A 170 6.60 -4.05 -11.72
CA PHE A 170 5.47 -3.23 -11.31
C PHE A 170 4.80 -2.45 -12.44
N GLU A 171 5.54 -1.63 -13.20
CA GLU A 171 4.93 -0.75 -14.21
C GLU A 171 4.17 -1.54 -15.28
N GLN A 172 4.78 -2.62 -15.77
CA GLN A 172 4.19 -3.46 -16.79
C GLN A 172 3.02 -4.27 -16.22
N ASN A 173 3.15 -4.78 -15.00
CA ASN A 173 2.09 -5.53 -14.33
C ASN A 173 0.87 -4.63 -14.07
N PHE A 174 1.11 -3.42 -13.57
CA PHE A 174 0.08 -2.44 -13.31
C PHE A 174 -0.67 -2.08 -14.60
N LEU A 175 0.06 -1.79 -15.68
CA LEU A 175 -0.53 -1.49 -16.98
C LEU A 175 -1.35 -2.67 -17.54
N GLN A 176 -0.84 -3.89 -17.44
CA GLN A 176 -1.56 -5.08 -17.92
C GLN A 176 -2.81 -5.38 -17.09
N THR A 177 -2.75 -5.15 -15.79
CA THR A 177 -3.83 -5.44 -14.87
C THR A 177 -4.93 -4.37 -14.92
N PHE A 178 -4.57 -3.09 -14.87
CA PHE A 178 -5.56 -2.00 -14.79
C PHE A 178 -5.82 -1.32 -16.15
N GLY A 179 -5.09 -1.70 -17.19
CA GLY A 179 -5.28 -1.19 -18.56
C GLY A 179 -4.79 0.24 -18.78
N LYS A 180 -4.15 0.86 -17.78
CA LYS A 180 -3.63 2.23 -17.84
C LYS A 180 -2.45 2.40 -16.88
N ASP A 181 -1.52 3.28 -17.25
CA ASP A 181 -0.33 3.61 -16.47
C ASP A 181 -0.70 4.15 -15.08
N TYR A 182 0.03 3.72 -14.05
CA TYR A 182 -0.24 4.08 -12.66
C TYR A 182 -0.12 5.59 -12.41
N ARG A 183 0.73 6.32 -13.15
CA ARG A 183 0.88 7.77 -13.03
C ARG A 183 -0.39 8.49 -13.46
N VAL A 184 -1.03 8.03 -14.53
CA VAL A 184 -2.31 8.57 -15.00
C VAL A 184 -3.41 8.29 -13.99
N TYR A 185 -3.42 7.09 -13.39
CA TYR A 185 -4.35 6.79 -12.29
C TYR A 185 -4.11 7.66 -11.06
N VAL A 186 -2.85 7.95 -10.71
CA VAL A 186 -2.53 8.86 -9.60
C VAL A 186 -3.01 10.28 -9.89
N ASP A 187 -2.85 10.77 -11.13
CA ASP A 187 -3.39 12.07 -11.53
C ASP A 187 -4.94 12.11 -11.41
N GLU A 188 -5.63 11.09 -11.92
CA GLU A 188 -7.10 10.98 -11.82
C GLU A 188 -7.58 10.85 -10.37
N PHE A 189 -6.84 10.12 -9.55
CA PHE A 189 -7.11 9.99 -8.11
C PHE A 189 -6.89 11.31 -7.37
N GLU A 190 -5.83 12.05 -7.67
CA GLU A 190 -5.59 13.37 -7.08
C GLU A 190 -6.70 14.35 -7.41
N ASP A 191 -7.19 14.35 -8.65
CA ASP A 191 -8.34 15.16 -9.06
C ASP A 191 -9.60 14.73 -8.32
N PHE A 192 -9.84 13.42 -8.17
CA PHE A 192 -10.95 12.90 -7.36
C PHE A 192 -10.83 13.35 -5.89
N LEU A 193 -9.64 13.25 -5.30
CA LEU A 193 -9.38 13.59 -3.90
C LEU A 193 -9.59 15.08 -3.62
N ARG A 194 -9.22 15.97 -4.56
CA ARG A 194 -9.46 17.42 -4.47
C ARG A 194 -10.93 17.80 -4.54
N ASN A 195 -11.72 17.05 -5.31
CA ASN A 195 -13.14 17.36 -5.59
C ASN A 195 -14.13 16.56 -4.73
N SER A 196 -13.64 15.69 -3.85
CA SER A 196 -14.45 14.95 -2.90
C SER A 196 -14.50 15.70 -1.57
N ASP A 197 -15.70 16.13 -1.17
CA ASP A 197 -16.00 16.77 0.11
C ASP A 197 -15.96 15.75 1.26
#